data_AF-A0A1H2AA46-F1
#
_entry.id   AF-A0A1H2AA46-F1
#
_cell.length_a   1.000
_cell.length_b   1.000
_cell.length_c   1.000
_cell.angle_alpha   90.00
_cell.angle_beta   90.00
_cell.angle_gamma   90.00
#
_symmetry.space_group_name_H-M   'P 1'
#
loop_
_entity.id
_entity.type
_entity.pdbx_description
1 polymer ?
#
loop_
_entity_poly.entity_id
_entity_poly.type
_entity_poly.pdbx_seq_one_letter_code
_entity_poly.pdbx_strand_id
1 'polypeptide(L)'
;MPSDKSNIPLTLVYKGEYYPIRTYVNEYCSLMTLVSNRLAIPGFGLCCGMGSCGTCMVMMGSKHSSISRPVLACDIQVDDELSNTQINIPETRY
;
A
#
# COMPACT_ATOMS: atom_id res chain seq x y z
N MET A 1 -15.16 16.26 17.29
CA MET A 1 -15.63 17.16 16.22
C MET A 1 -15.38 16.46 14.89
N PRO A 2 -16.40 16.00 14.16
CA PRO A 2 -16.20 15.12 13.00
C PRO A 2 -16.20 15.90 11.68
N SER A 3 -15.64 15.28 10.63
CA SER A 3 -15.94 15.51 9.21
C SER A 3 -15.01 16.45 8.42
N ASP A 4 -13.76 16.01 8.21
CA ASP A 4 -13.06 16.12 6.92
C ASP A 4 -11.91 15.09 6.91
N LYS A 5 -12.25 13.82 7.20
CA LYS A 5 -11.28 12.75 6.99
C LYS A 5 -11.25 12.51 5.48
N SER A 6 -10.29 13.09 4.76
CA SER A 6 -10.01 12.79 3.36
C SER A 6 -9.88 11.27 3.23
N ASN A 7 -10.94 10.67 2.70
CA ASN A 7 -11.06 9.24 2.56
C ASN A 7 -10.29 8.89 1.29
N ILE A 8 -9.27 8.08 1.44
CA ILE A 8 -8.38 7.65 0.37
C ILE A 8 -8.84 6.24 -0.01
N PRO A 9 -9.76 6.10 -1.00
CA PRO A 9 -10.14 4.81 -1.52
C PRO A 9 -8.98 4.26 -2.34
N LEU A 10 -8.47 3.09 -1.99
CA LEU A 10 -7.45 2.40 -2.77
C LEU A 10 -7.75 0.91 -2.84
N THR A 11 -7.17 0.22 -3.82
CA THR A 11 -7.42 -1.21 -4.01
C THR A 11 -6.09 -1.96 -3.91
N LEU A 12 -5.97 -2.82 -2.91
CA LEU A 12 -4.86 -3.76 -2.84
C LEU A 12 -5.19 -4.97 -3.70
N VAL A 13 -4.23 -5.42 -4.51
CA VAL A 13 -4.35 -6.64 -5.30
C VAL A 13 -3.29 -7.60 -4.82
N TYR A 14 -3.69 -8.76 -4.32
CA TYR A 14 -2.76 -9.77 -3.82
C TYR A 14 -3.27 -11.15 -4.22
N LYS A 15 -2.42 -11.99 -4.80
CA LYS A 15 -2.79 -13.33 -5.32
C LYS A 15 -3.97 -13.35 -6.31
N GLY A 16 -4.18 -12.24 -7.04
CA GLY A 16 -5.33 -12.09 -7.94
C GLY A 16 -6.64 -11.71 -7.24
N GLU A 17 -6.64 -11.60 -5.91
CA GLU A 17 -7.77 -11.10 -5.12
C GLU A 17 -7.70 -9.58 -5.00
N TYR A 18 -8.86 -8.93 -5.11
CA TYR A 18 -9.00 -7.47 -5.01
C TYR A 18 -9.57 -7.10 -3.65
N TYR A 19 -8.81 -6.33 -2.88
CA TYR A 19 -9.17 -5.85 -1.57
C TYR A 19 -9.38 -4.33 -1.62
N PRO A 20 -10.63 -3.87 -1.85
CA PRO A 20 -10.94 -2.45 -1.77
C PRO A 20 -10.85 -2.00 -0.31
N ILE A 21 -9.93 -1.09 -0.02
CA ILE A 21 -9.78 -0.51 1.30
C ILE A 21 -10.08 0.98 1.25
N ARG A 22 -10.52 1.51 2.38
CA ARG A 22 -10.73 2.93 2.60
C ARG A 22 -9.88 3.30 3.79
N THR A 23 -8.95 4.20 3.58
CA THR A 23 -8.06 4.71 4.63
C THR A 23 -8.14 6.22 4.69
N TYR A 24 -7.58 6.81 5.74
CA TYR A 24 -7.55 8.25 5.91
C TYR A 24 -6.11 8.75 5.95
N VAL A 25 -5.92 10.02 5.56
CA VAL A 25 -4.64 10.72 5.75
C VAL A 25 -4.22 10.61 7.21
N ASN A 26 -2.96 10.25 7.45
CA ASN A 26 -2.39 10.00 8.79
C ASN A 26 -2.98 8.82 9.59
N GLU A 27 -3.83 7.96 9.01
CA GLU A 27 -4.28 6.75 9.70
C GLU A 27 -3.15 5.71 9.84
N TYR A 28 -2.30 5.62 8.81
CA TYR A 28 -1.14 4.75 8.80
C TYR A 28 0.10 5.56 8.41
N CYS A 29 1.20 5.39 9.15
CA CYS A 29 2.46 6.10 8.87
C CYS A 29 3.05 5.76 7.49
N SER A 30 2.82 4.54 7.01
CA SER A 30 3.32 4.08 5.71
C SER A 30 2.35 3.09 5.08
N LEU A 31 2.44 2.98 3.75
CA LEU A 31 1.71 1.98 2.99
C LEU A 31 2.05 0.55 3.46
N MET A 32 3.30 0.32 3.90
CA MET A 32 3.72 -0.95 4.46
C MET A 32 2.86 -1.32 5.68
N THR A 33 2.71 -0.42 6.65
CA THR A 33 1.91 -0.68 7.86
C THR A 33 0.46 -0.99 7.50
N LEU A 34 -0.10 -0.27 6.53
CA LEU A 34 -1.46 -0.49 6.03
C LEU A 34 -1.61 -1.88 5.39
N VAL A 35 -0.69 -2.27 4.51
CA VAL A 35 -0.72 -3.59 3.84
C VAL A 35 -0.53 -4.71 4.87
N SER A 36 0.43 -4.58 5.78
CA SER A 36 0.66 -5.56 6.86
C SER A 36 -0.56 -5.71 7.76
N ASN A 37 -1.25 -4.61 8.07
CA ASN A 37 -2.46 -4.65 8.91
C ASN A 37 -3.66 -5.30 8.21
N ARG A 38 -3.78 -5.15 6.88
CA ARG A 38 -4.93 -5.64 6.11
C ARG A 38 -4.77 -7.06 5.58
N LEU A 39 -3.57 -7.40 5.09
CA LEU A 39 -3.30 -8.68 4.42
C LEU A 39 -2.42 -9.62 5.24
N ALA A 40 -1.78 -9.12 6.31
CA ALA A 40 -0.93 -9.91 7.21
C ALA A 40 0.01 -10.89 6.48
N ILE A 41 0.67 -10.38 5.43
CA ILE A 41 1.51 -11.20 4.54
C ILE A 41 2.78 -11.63 5.30
N PRO A 42 3.06 -12.93 5.43
CA PRO A 42 4.27 -13.41 6.08
C PRO A 42 5.51 -12.96 5.29
N GLY A 43 6.50 -12.40 5.98
CA GLY A 43 7.74 -11.91 5.37
C GLY A 43 7.65 -10.54 4.70
N PHE A 44 6.47 -9.91 4.68
CA PHE A 44 6.34 -8.54 4.16
C PHE A 44 6.85 -7.51 5.18
N GLY A 45 7.78 -6.66 4.75
CA GLY A 45 8.36 -5.61 5.61
C GLY A 45 9.25 -6.10 6.74
N LEU A 46 10.12 -7.09 6.50
CA LEU A 46 10.97 -7.73 7.53
C LEU A 46 11.93 -6.78 8.23
N CYS A 47 12.35 -5.71 7.55
CA CYS A 47 13.23 -4.69 8.09
C CYS A 47 12.48 -3.55 8.78
N CYS A 48 11.19 -3.72 9.11
CA CYS A 48 10.37 -2.73 9.80
C CYS A 48 10.39 -1.32 9.17
N GLY A 49 10.58 -1.24 7.85
CA GLY A 49 10.65 0.02 7.12
C GLY A 49 12.00 0.73 7.12
N MET A 50 13.10 0.06 7.48
CA MET A 50 14.46 0.62 7.35
C MET A 50 14.97 0.72 5.90
N GLY A 51 14.24 0.19 4.92
CA GLY A 51 14.62 0.25 3.51
C GLY A 51 15.72 -0.75 3.08
N SER A 52 16.17 -1.65 3.97
CA SER A 52 17.31 -2.55 3.67
C SER A 52 16.91 -3.92 3.10
N CYS A 53 15.66 -4.34 3.27
CA CYS A 53 15.23 -5.70 2.93
C CYS A 53 14.54 -5.85 1.58
N GLY A 54 13.95 -4.77 1.04
CA GLY A 54 13.16 -4.83 -0.20
C GLY A 54 11.88 -5.68 -0.12
N THR A 55 11.56 -6.29 1.03
CA THR A 55 10.41 -7.22 1.13
C THR A 55 9.05 -6.53 1.21
N CYS A 56 9.03 -5.20 1.21
CA CYS A 56 7.81 -4.40 1.12
C CYS A 56 7.62 -3.79 -0.28
N MET A 57 8.27 -4.34 -1.30
CA MET A 57 8.13 -3.87 -2.67
C MET A 57 6.72 -4.16 -3.20
N VAL A 58 6.08 -3.13 -3.73
CA VAL A 58 4.74 -3.19 -4.32
C VAL A 58 4.73 -2.44 -5.65
N MET A 59 3.80 -2.80 -6.52
CA MET A 59 3.59 -2.13 -7.80
C MET A 59 2.44 -1.15 -7.65
N MET A 60 2.73 0.15 -7.70
CA MET A 60 1.68 1.18 -7.71
C MET A 60 1.30 1.54 -9.14
N GLY A 61 0.02 1.41 -9.46
CA GLY A 61 -0.58 1.84 -10.72
C GLY A 61 -1.69 2.85 -10.48
N SER A 62 -1.71 3.90 -11.29
CA SER A 62 -2.80 4.88 -11.31
C SER A 62 -3.90 4.39 -12.25
N LYS A 63 -5.19 4.59 -11.93
CA LYS A 63 -6.30 4.22 -12.84
C LYS A 63 -6.20 4.86 -14.24
N HIS A 64 -5.53 6.00 -14.34
CA HIS A 64 -5.33 6.74 -15.59
C HIS A 64 -4.09 6.34 -16.38
N SER A 65 -3.22 5.49 -15.83
CA SER A 65 -1.95 5.14 -16.46
C SER A 65 -1.74 3.64 -16.45
N SER A 66 -1.51 3.04 -17.62
CA SER A 66 -1.22 1.61 -17.78
C SER A 66 0.15 1.20 -17.23
N ILE A 67 0.89 2.14 -16.63
CA ILE A 67 2.24 1.97 -16.11
C ILE A 67 2.15 1.76 -14.60
N SER A 68 2.50 0.56 -14.15
CA SER A 68 2.74 0.28 -12.75
C SER A 68 4.23 0.46 -12.44
N ARG A 69 4.53 1.21 -11.38
CA ARG A 69 5.91 1.47 -10.95
C ARG A 69 6.20 0.67 -9.68
N PRO A 70 7.34 -0.05 -9.62
CA PRO A 70 7.77 -0.67 -8.38
C PRO A 70 8.19 0.41 -7.39
N VAL A 71 7.65 0.36 -6.19
CA VAL A 71 7.98 1.24 -5.06
C VAL A 71 8.11 0.42 -3.79
N LEU A 72 8.85 0.93 -2.81
CA LEU A 72 8.90 0.33 -1.48
C LEU A 72 7.78 0.90 -0.63
N ALA A 73 6.86 0.05 -0.17
CA ALA A 73 5.72 0.49 0.62
C ALA A 73 6.13 1.15 1.96
N CYS A 74 7.35 0.92 2.44
CA CYS A 74 7.86 1.59 3.64
C CYS A 74 8.26 3.06 3.43
N ASP A 75 8.53 3.44 2.18
CA ASP A 75 8.94 4.80 1.81
C ASP A 75 7.74 5.67 1.36
N ILE A 76 6.59 5.03 1.15
CA ILE A 76 5.36 5.68 0.72
C ILE A 76 4.49 6.01 1.93
N GLN A 77 4.22 7.30 2.14
CA GLN A 77 3.28 7.80 3.14
C GLN A 77 1.83 7.73 2.64
N VAL A 78 0.88 7.50 3.56
CA VAL A 78 -0.55 7.45 3.23
C VAL A 78 -1.14 8.86 3.20
N ASP A 79 -1.13 9.46 2.01
CA ASP A 79 -1.67 10.79 1.72
C ASP A 79 -2.67 10.78 0.56
N ASP A 80 -3.28 11.91 0.24
CA ASP A 80 -4.35 12.05 -0.77
C ASP A 80 -3.93 11.59 -2.17
N GLU A 81 -2.63 11.66 -2.49
CA GLU A 81 -2.06 11.18 -3.76
C GLU A 81 -2.24 9.67 -4.00
N LEU A 82 -2.45 8.87 -2.94
CA LEU A 82 -2.78 7.44 -3.06
C LEU A 82 -4.24 7.19 -3.42
N SER A 83 -5.07 8.23 -3.46
CA SER A 83 -6.48 8.10 -3.78
C SER A 83 -6.67 7.53 -5.17
N ASN A 84 -7.56 6.56 -5.28
CA ASN A 84 -7.88 5.85 -6.51
C ASN A 84 -6.69 5.08 -7.14
N THR A 85 -5.65 4.77 -6.38
CA THR A 85 -4.55 3.92 -6.86
C THR A 85 -4.85 2.44 -6.67
N GLN A 86 -4.25 1.63 -7.53
CA GLN A 86 -4.21 0.19 -7.40
C GLN A 86 -2.80 -0.23 -6.99
N ILE A 87 -2.71 -1.03 -5.94
CA ILE A 87 -1.45 -1.45 -5.34
C ILE A 87 -1.38 -2.95 -5.48
N ASN A 88 -0.57 -3.42 -6.42
CA ASN A 88 -0.39 -4.82 -6.68
C ASN A 88 0.81 -5.33 -5.88
N ILE A 89 0.55 -6.33 -5.04
CA ILE A 89 1.55 -6.93 -4.17
C ILE A 89 1.98 -8.24 -4.84
N PRO A 90 3.23 -8.33 -5.34
CA PRO A 90 3.71 -9.55 -5.94
C PRO A 90 3.82 -10.65 -4.88
N GLU A 91 3.49 -11.89 -5.25
CA GLU A 91 3.87 -13.08 -4.46
C GLU A 91 5.38 -13.32 -4.57
N THR A 92 6.17 -12.42 -4.02
CA THR A 92 7.59 -12.70 -3.84
C THR A 92 7.69 -13.68 -2.67
N ARG A 93 8.33 -14.82 -2.88
CA ARG A 93 8.63 -15.75 -1.80
C ARG A 93 9.70 -15.12 -0.90
N TYR A 94 9.26 -14.47 0.17
CA TYR A 94 10.08 -13.93 1.24
C TYR A 94 10.47 -15.01 2.25
#